data_AF-A0A1Z8SUI8-F1
#
_entry.id   AF-A0A1Z8SUI8-F1
#
_cell.length_a   1.000
_cell.length_b   1.000
_cell.length_c   1.000
_cell.angle_alpha   90.00
_cell.angle_beta   90.00
_cell.angle_gamma   90.00
#
_symmetry.space_group_name_H-M   'P 1'
#
loop_
_entity.id
_entity.type
_entity.pdbx_description
1 polymer ?
#
loop_
_entity_poly.entity_id
_entity_poly.type
_entity_poly.pdbx_seq_one_letter_code
_entity_poly.pdbx_strand_id
1 'polypeptide(L)'
;MNLKLSWFLLLFFQYLVWAKIDFNRQIRPILSEHCFACHGLDDPQGGLRLDFAEFAYVGGKSGFPAITPRDLDESEILHRVVSSDMDDRMPPKGDPLKPEQVKLLRQWISSGAKYAKHWAYVVPKKPALPEPKDEEFIKTPMDNFVVAKLEEKGWKPSQP
;
A
#
# COMPACT_ATOMS: atom_id res chain seq x y z
N MET A 1 53.04 24.48 -21.51
CA MET A 1 52.08 25.57 -21.30
C MET A 1 50.70 24.95 -21.19
N ASN A 2 50.14 25.01 -19.98
CA ASN A 2 48.81 24.61 -19.51
C ASN A 2 47.72 24.38 -20.57
N LEU A 3 46.87 23.35 -20.39
CA LEU A 3 45.46 23.57 -20.05
C LEU A 3 44.72 22.26 -19.68
N LYS A 4 44.37 22.18 -18.39
CA LYS A 4 43.10 21.75 -17.79
C LYS A 4 42.62 20.30 -17.98
N LEU A 5 42.85 19.53 -16.91
CA LEU A 5 41.97 18.47 -16.42
C LEU A 5 40.50 18.92 -16.50
N SER A 6 39.73 18.30 -17.38
CA SER A 6 38.27 18.38 -17.34
C SER A 6 37.78 17.26 -16.44
N TRP A 7 37.53 17.59 -15.16
CA TRP A 7 36.75 16.77 -14.26
C TRP A 7 35.33 16.66 -14.82
N PHE A 8 35.07 15.62 -15.62
CA PHE A 8 33.69 15.23 -15.93
C PHE A 8 33.06 14.71 -14.65
N LEU A 9 32.31 15.60 -13.98
CA LEU A 9 31.35 15.28 -12.94
C LEU A 9 30.46 14.13 -13.45
N LEU A 10 30.72 12.92 -12.96
CA LEU A 10 29.76 11.82 -12.92
C LEU A 10 28.58 12.29 -12.06
N LEU A 11 27.60 12.93 -12.70
CA LEU A 11 26.27 13.11 -12.14
C LEU A 11 25.67 11.71 -11.94
N PHE A 12 25.92 11.13 -10.76
CA PHE A 12 25.15 10.00 -10.23
C PHE A 12 23.73 10.52 -9.99
N PHE A 13 22.93 10.58 -11.05
CA PHE A 13 21.50 10.77 -10.95
C PHE A 13 20.95 9.45 -10.39
N GLN A 14 21.04 9.30 -9.06
CA GLN A 14 20.37 8.23 -8.36
C GLN A 14 18.87 8.52 -8.50
N TYR A 15 18.29 8.00 -9.57
CA TYR A 15 16.86 7.80 -9.65
C TYR A 15 16.50 6.90 -8.47
N LEU A 16 16.02 7.51 -7.39
CA LEU A 16 15.25 6.83 -6.38
C LEU A 16 14.01 6.29 -7.10
N VAL A 17 14.14 5.07 -7.62
CA VAL A 17 13.03 4.28 -8.12
C VAL A 17 12.20 3.96 -6.89
N TRP A 18 11.27 4.85 -6.55
CA TRP A 18 10.35 4.59 -5.46
C TRP A 18 9.55 3.36 -5.85
N ALA A 19 9.69 2.29 -5.08
CA ALA A 19 8.96 1.06 -5.33
C ALA A 19 7.47 1.39 -5.44
N LYS A 20 6.86 0.95 -6.55
CA LYS A 20 5.45 1.19 -6.84
C LYS A 20 4.61 0.65 -5.68
N ILE A 21 3.69 1.47 -5.16
CA ILE A 21 2.73 1.03 -4.14
C ILE A 21 1.89 -0.12 -4.69
N ASP A 22 1.89 -1.24 -3.96
CA ASP A 22 0.92 -2.31 -4.14
C ASP A 22 -0.30 -2.03 -3.26
N PHE A 23 -1.40 -1.61 -3.88
CA PHE A 23 -2.64 -1.31 -3.17
C PHE A 23 -3.12 -2.47 -2.30
N ASN A 24 -3.09 -3.71 -2.78
CA ASN A 24 -3.65 -4.84 -2.03
C ASN A 24 -2.76 -5.24 -0.85
N ARG A 25 -1.44 -5.10 -0.98
CA ARG A 25 -0.50 -5.45 0.10
C ARG A 25 -0.29 -4.34 1.11
N GLN A 26 -0.38 -3.08 0.69
CA GLN A 26 0.06 -1.94 1.51
C GLN A 26 -1.07 -1.00 1.91
N ILE A 27 -2.11 -0.81 1.08
CA ILE A 27 -3.14 0.21 1.30
C ILE A 27 -4.46 -0.40 1.76
N ARG A 28 -4.93 -1.45 1.08
CA ARG A 28 -6.16 -2.15 1.42
C ARG A 28 -6.19 -2.62 2.90
N PRO A 29 -5.10 -3.14 3.50
CA PRO A 29 -5.11 -3.50 4.91
C PRO A 29 -5.39 -2.30 5.82
N ILE A 30 -4.79 -1.14 5.53
CA ILE A 30 -5.02 0.11 6.28
C ILE A 30 -6.49 0.53 6.18
N LEU A 31 -7.05 0.57 4.97
CA LEU A 31 -8.44 0.97 4.76
C LEU A 31 -9.42 -0.05 5.36
N SER A 32 -9.11 -1.34 5.30
CA SER A 32 -9.94 -2.40 5.88
C SER A 32 -9.95 -2.35 7.40
N GLU A 33 -8.79 -2.06 8.01
CA GLU A 33 -8.65 -2.02 9.47
C GLU A 33 -9.28 -0.75 10.06
N HIS A 34 -9.10 0.40 9.41
CA HIS A 34 -9.44 1.69 10.01
C HIS A 34 -10.64 2.40 9.39
N CYS A 35 -11.13 1.99 8.20
CA CYS A 35 -12.09 2.78 7.44
C CYS A 35 -13.37 2.02 7.07
N PHE A 36 -13.27 0.80 6.54
CA PHE A 36 -14.41 0.12 5.92
C PHE A 36 -15.54 -0.25 6.87
N ALA A 37 -15.28 -0.36 8.18
CA ALA A 37 -16.33 -0.62 9.15
C ALA A 37 -17.39 0.51 9.20
N CYS A 38 -17.01 1.75 8.89
CA CYS A 38 -17.92 2.90 8.89
C CYS A 38 -18.11 3.52 7.49
N HIS A 39 -17.14 3.33 6.58
CA HIS A 39 -17.13 3.88 5.22
C HIS A 39 -17.06 2.78 4.15
N GLY A 40 -17.68 1.64 4.44
CA GLY A 40 -17.81 0.49 3.53
C GLY A 40 -19.20 0.40 2.91
N LEU A 41 -19.60 -0.82 2.52
CA LEU A 41 -20.85 -1.04 1.79
C LEU A 41 -22.11 -0.80 2.65
N ASP A 42 -22.07 -1.20 3.92
CA ASP A 42 -23.26 -1.30 4.79
C ASP A 42 -23.45 -0.01 5.60
N ASP A 43 -24.42 0.82 5.18
CA ASP A 43 -24.79 2.11 5.82
C ASP A 43 -23.60 3.06 6.06
N PRO A 44 -22.96 3.57 4.99
CA PRO A 44 -21.75 4.39 5.11
C PRO A 44 -22.02 5.70 5.85
N GLN A 45 -21.28 5.93 6.94
CA GLN A 45 -21.30 7.17 7.69
C GLN A 45 -20.90 8.35 6.79
N GLY A 46 -21.62 9.46 6.96
CA GLY A 46 -21.45 10.62 6.10
C GLY A 46 -21.77 10.37 4.63
N GLY A 47 -22.40 9.23 4.27
CA GLY A 47 -22.59 8.82 2.89
C GLY A 47 -21.28 8.56 2.13
N LEU A 48 -20.16 8.41 2.82
CA LEU A 48 -18.83 8.24 2.23
C LEU A 48 -18.48 6.75 2.13
N ARG A 49 -18.08 6.33 0.92
CA ARG A 49 -17.53 5.00 0.66
C ARG A 49 -16.08 5.06 0.22
N LEU A 50 -15.24 4.22 0.84
CA LEU A 50 -13.80 4.14 0.59
C LEU A 50 -13.36 2.81 -0.03
N ASP A 51 -14.28 1.85 -0.16
CA ASP A 51 -14.02 0.50 -0.65
C ASP A 51 -13.87 0.41 -2.18
N PHE A 52 -14.38 1.40 -2.91
CA PHE A 52 -14.15 1.58 -4.35
C PHE A 52 -13.72 3.00 -4.70
N ALA A 53 -12.90 3.09 -5.75
CA ALA A 53 -12.29 4.34 -6.21
C ALA A 53 -13.34 5.39 -6.59
N GLU A 54 -14.37 4.98 -7.34
CA GLU A 54 -15.41 5.86 -7.85
C GLU A 54 -16.16 6.62 -6.74
N PHE A 55 -16.37 5.99 -5.58
CA PHE A 55 -17.01 6.66 -4.45
C PHE A 55 -16.00 7.49 -3.64
N ALA A 56 -14.79 6.97 -3.43
CA ALA A 56 -13.76 7.68 -2.67
C ALA A 56 -13.36 9.01 -3.32
N TYR A 57 -13.36 9.07 -4.65
CA TYR A 57 -13.03 10.28 -5.42
C TYR A 57 -14.16 11.30 -5.47
N VAL A 58 -15.41 10.87 -5.28
CA VAL A 58 -16.56 11.77 -5.19
C VAL A 58 -16.68 12.35 -3.77
N GLY A 59 -16.36 11.53 -2.76
CA GLY A 59 -16.53 11.91 -1.36
C GLY A 59 -17.94 11.63 -0.84
N GLY A 60 -18.34 12.33 0.22
CA GLY A 60 -19.63 12.16 0.87
C GLY A 60 -20.29 13.49 1.20
N LYS A 61 -21.07 13.51 2.28
CA LYS A 61 -21.82 14.69 2.75
C LYS A 61 -20.93 15.85 3.24
N SER A 62 -19.62 15.64 3.39
CA SER A 62 -18.66 16.72 3.68
C SER A 62 -18.52 17.71 2.52
N GLY A 63 -18.88 17.31 1.29
CA GLY A 63 -18.74 18.13 0.08
C GLY A 63 -17.34 18.12 -0.53
N PHE A 64 -16.38 17.41 0.07
CA PHE A 64 -15.02 17.25 -0.41
C PHE A 64 -14.75 15.80 -0.85
N PRO A 65 -13.96 15.58 -1.93
CA PRO A 65 -13.41 14.27 -2.23
C PRO A 65 -12.67 13.69 -1.03
N ALA A 66 -12.91 12.41 -0.71
CA ALA A 66 -12.10 11.77 0.33
C ALA A 66 -10.67 11.57 -0.18
N ILE A 67 -10.52 11.28 -1.47
CA ILE A 67 -9.24 11.05 -2.14
C ILE A 67 -9.22 11.76 -3.49
N THR A 68 -8.26 12.65 -3.69
CA THR A 68 -8.00 13.31 -4.96
C THR A 68 -6.68 12.77 -5.54
N PRO A 69 -6.70 12.00 -6.64
CA PRO A 69 -5.49 11.44 -7.22
C PRO A 69 -4.44 12.50 -7.54
N ARG A 70 -3.21 12.31 -7.07
CA ARG A 70 -2.06 13.23 -7.22
C ARG A 70 -2.15 14.55 -6.44
N ASP A 71 -3.21 14.76 -5.65
CA ASP A 71 -3.38 15.96 -4.86
C ASP A 71 -3.53 15.59 -3.38
N LEU A 72 -2.52 15.94 -2.58
CA LEU A 72 -2.51 15.63 -1.15
C LEU A 72 -3.36 16.62 -0.35
N ASP A 73 -3.47 17.86 -0.82
CA ASP A 73 -4.13 18.94 -0.08
C ASP A 73 -5.65 18.86 -0.28
N GLU A 74 -6.11 18.49 -1.47
CA GLU A 74 -7.53 18.22 -1.77
C GLU A 74 -7.98 16.80 -1.38
N SER A 75 -7.12 16.00 -0.74
CA SER A 75 -7.48 14.67 -0.25
C SER A 75 -7.89 14.72 1.22
N GLU A 76 -9.19 14.87 1.48
CA GLU A 76 -9.74 15.05 2.83
C GLU A 76 -9.32 13.95 3.81
N ILE A 77 -9.13 12.71 3.33
CA ILE A 77 -8.64 11.60 4.18
C ILE A 77 -7.34 11.95 4.90
N LEU A 78 -6.43 12.70 4.27
CA LEU A 78 -5.13 13.04 4.85
C LEU A 78 -5.23 14.07 5.97
N HIS A 79 -6.26 14.93 5.95
CA HIS A 79 -6.56 15.86 7.03
C HIS A 79 -7.20 15.11 8.22
N ARG A 80 -8.17 14.25 7.92
CA ARG A 80 -8.93 13.48 8.93
C ARG A 80 -8.05 12.52 9.73
N VAL A 81 -7.15 11.78 9.07
CA VAL A 81 -6.34 10.74 9.75
C VAL A 81 -5.20 11.29 10.59
N VAL A 82 -4.87 12.58 10.45
CA VAL A 82 -3.84 13.26 11.26
C VAL A 82 -4.41 14.33 12.18
N SER A 83 -5.72 14.57 12.13
CA SER A 83 -6.37 15.58 12.97
C SER A 83 -6.23 15.22 14.45
N SER A 84 -5.93 16.24 15.27
CA SER A 84 -5.97 16.15 16.73
C SER A 84 -7.33 16.54 17.30
N ASP A 85 -8.23 17.10 16.49
CA ASP A 85 -9.60 17.39 16.90
C ASP A 85 -10.41 16.10 16.94
N MET A 86 -11.04 15.79 18.08
CA MET A 86 -11.78 14.54 18.26
C MET A 86 -13.06 14.47 17.43
N ASP A 87 -13.62 15.61 17.02
CA ASP A 87 -14.82 15.65 16.19
C ASP A 87 -14.50 15.40 14.70
N ASP A 88 -13.26 15.69 14.28
CA ASP A 88 -12.80 15.52 12.89
C ASP A 88 -11.86 14.32 12.68
N ARG A 89 -11.21 13.83 13.73
CA ARG A 89 -10.24 12.75 13.66
C ARG A 89 -10.88 11.45 13.18
N MET A 90 -10.21 10.81 12.23
CA MET A 90 -10.53 9.45 11.80
C MET A 90 -9.39 8.46 12.12
N PRO A 91 -9.68 7.25 12.60
CA PRO A 91 -11.00 6.79 13.01
C PRO A 91 -11.48 7.50 14.30
N PRO A 92 -12.80 7.68 14.51
CA PRO A 92 -13.34 8.40 15.66
C PRO A 92 -13.22 7.60 16.96
N LYS A 93 -13.07 6.29 16.84
CA LYS A 93 -12.80 5.36 17.94
C LYS A 93 -11.63 4.47 17.56
N GLY A 94 -10.84 4.07 18.55
CA GLY A 94 -9.66 3.23 18.36
C GLY A 94 -8.37 4.02 18.16
N ASP A 95 -7.31 3.26 17.85
CA ASP A 95 -5.98 3.83 17.70
C ASP A 95 -5.86 4.67 16.43
N PRO A 96 -5.10 5.78 16.47
CA PRO A 96 -4.79 6.54 15.27
C PRO A 96 -3.94 5.69 14.33
N LEU A 97 -3.95 6.05 13.05
CA LEU A 97 -3.02 5.44 12.10
C LEU A 97 -1.58 5.70 12.56
N LYS A 98 -0.75 4.66 12.45
CA LYS A 98 0.69 4.78 12.70
C LYS A 98 1.31 5.72 11.66
N PRO A 99 2.40 6.44 12.00
CA PRO A 99 3.08 7.34 11.05
C PRO A 99 3.42 6.68 9.70
N GLU A 100 3.83 5.41 9.72
CA GLU A 100 4.14 4.66 8.50
C GLU A 100 2.91 4.36 7.63
N GLN A 101 1.74 4.16 8.24
CA GLN A 101 0.48 3.98 7.50
C GLN A 101 0.06 5.29 6.82
N VAL A 102 0.16 6.42 7.54
CA VAL A 102 -0.10 7.75 6.97
C VAL A 102 0.87 8.06 5.81
N LYS A 103 2.16 7.72 5.98
CA LYS A 103 3.16 7.86 4.92
C LYS A 103 2.82 7.03 3.68
N LEU A 104 2.37 5.78 3.85
CA LEU A 104 1.91 4.94 2.75
C LEU A 104 0.70 5.53 2.03
N LEU A 105 -0.28 6.09 2.76
CA LEU A 105 -1.43 6.78 2.17
C LEU A 105 -0.98 7.99 1.34
N ARG A 106 -0.09 8.85 1.88
CA ARG A 106 0.46 10.00 1.13
C ARG A 106 1.19 9.56 -0.14
N GLN A 107 2.04 8.54 -0.05
CA GLN A 107 2.77 8.02 -1.21
C GLN A 107 1.81 7.44 -2.26
N TRP A 108 0.78 6.70 -1.82
CA TRP A 108 -0.22 6.15 -2.72
C TRP A 108 -1.03 7.23 -3.42
N ILE A 109 -1.52 8.24 -2.70
CA ILE A 109 -2.31 9.34 -3.26
C ILE A 109 -1.47 10.15 -4.25
N SER A 110 -0.24 10.55 -3.88
CA SER A 110 0.68 11.25 -4.78
C SER A 110 1.03 10.43 -6.04
N SER A 111 1.02 9.10 -5.95
CA SER A 111 1.20 8.20 -7.11
C SER A 111 -0.05 8.05 -8.01
N GLY A 112 -1.14 8.73 -7.68
CA GLY A 112 -2.41 8.72 -8.42
C GLY A 112 -3.48 7.79 -7.84
N ALA A 113 -3.35 7.41 -6.56
CA ALA A 113 -4.38 6.73 -5.76
C ALA A 113 -5.04 5.50 -6.41
N LYS A 114 -4.33 4.75 -7.27
CA LYS A 114 -4.96 3.66 -8.02
C LYS A 114 -5.38 2.52 -7.08
N TYR A 115 -6.68 2.22 -7.08
CA TYR A 115 -7.24 1.02 -6.46
C TYR A 115 -6.91 -0.21 -7.29
N ALA A 116 -6.70 -1.34 -6.62
CA ALA A 116 -6.62 -2.63 -7.30
C ALA A 116 -8.02 -3.15 -7.64
N LYS A 117 -8.15 -3.79 -8.81
CA LYS A 117 -9.37 -4.50 -9.20
C LYS A 117 -9.69 -5.57 -8.16
N HIS A 118 -10.98 -5.78 -7.89
CA HIS A 118 -11.42 -6.86 -7.00
C HIS A 118 -10.92 -8.22 -7.52
N TRP A 119 -10.43 -9.07 -6.61
CA TRP A 119 -9.74 -10.32 -6.94
C TRP A 119 -10.59 -11.24 -7.84
N ALA A 120 -11.91 -11.27 -7.63
CA ALA A 120 -12.84 -12.09 -8.42
C ALA A 120 -12.87 -11.73 -9.92
N TYR A 121 -12.39 -10.54 -10.29
CA TYR A 121 -12.34 -10.07 -11.68
C TYR A 121 -10.93 -10.04 -12.26
N VAL A 122 -9.95 -10.60 -11.54
CA VAL A 122 -8.56 -10.73 -11.99
C VAL A 122 -8.31 -12.20 -12.28
N VAL A 123 -7.93 -12.51 -13.53
CA VAL A 123 -7.59 -13.89 -13.93
C VAL A 123 -6.38 -14.35 -13.10
N PRO A 124 -6.51 -15.46 -12.33
CA PRO A 124 -5.38 -16.02 -11.59
C PRO A 124 -4.25 -16.39 -12.55
N LYS A 125 -3.03 -15.98 -12.22
CA LYS A 125 -1.82 -16.38 -12.95
C LYS A 125 -1.06 -17.38 -12.10
N LYS A 126 -0.66 -18.50 -12.68
CA LYS A 126 0.20 -19.48 -12.01
C LYS A 126 1.58 -18.82 -11.78
N PRO A 127 2.04 -18.67 -10.53
CA PRO A 127 3.37 -18.14 -10.26
C PRO A 127 4.44 -19.15 -10.71
N ALA A 128 5.63 -18.65 -11.03
CA ALA A 128 6.81 -19.50 -11.17
C ALA A 128 7.11 -20.17 -9.82
N LEU A 129 7.49 -21.45 -9.88
CA LEU A 129 7.92 -22.16 -8.68
C LEU A 129 9.32 -21.66 -8.28
N PRO A 130 9.53 -21.32 -7.01
CA PRO A 130 10.87 -21.11 -6.48
C PRO A 130 11.69 -22.41 -6.56
N GLU A 131 13.01 -22.28 -6.69
CA GLU A 131 13.94 -23.40 -6.67
C GLU A 131 14.84 -23.24 -5.42
N PRO A 132 14.32 -23.58 -4.21
CA PRO A 132 15.13 -23.55 -3.00
C PRO A 132 16.24 -24.61 -3.03
N LYS A 133 17.28 -24.42 -2.22
CA LYS A 133 18.44 -25.32 -2.20
C LYS A 133 18.16 -26.63 -1.48
N ASP A 134 17.33 -26.59 -0.45
CA ASP A 134 16.93 -27.73 0.36
C ASP A 134 15.71 -28.45 -0.27
N GLU A 135 15.99 -29.51 -1.02
CA GLU A 135 14.94 -30.32 -1.65
C GLU A 135 14.34 -31.38 -0.72
N GLU A 136 14.94 -31.62 0.46
CA GLU A 136 14.56 -32.73 1.36
C GLU A 136 13.10 -32.60 1.84
N PHE A 137 12.64 -31.37 2.05
CA PHE A 137 11.30 -31.06 2.54
C PHE A 137 10.26 -30.80 1.43
N ILE A 138 10.62 -30.99 0.15
CA ILE A 138 9.73 -30.71 -0.99
C ILE A 138 8.94 -31.96 -1.38
N LYS A 139 7.64 -31.99 -1.07
CA LYS A 139 6.71 -33.07 -1.47
C LYS A 139 5.68 -32.62 -2.50
N THR A 140 5.40 -31.32 -2.53
CA THR A 140 4.41 -30.68 -3.38
C THR A 140 4.94 -29.36 -3.96
N PRO A 141 4.33 -28.84 -5.04
CA PRO A 141 4.69 -27.51 -5.55
C PRO A 141 4.53 -26.39 -4.52
N MET A 142 3.69 -26.55 -3.49
CA MET A 142 3.53 -25.56 -2.42
C MET A 142 4.78 -25.48 -1.53
N ASP A 143 5.43 -26.63 -1.29
CA ASP A 143 6.59 -26.72 -0.41
C ASP A 143 7.78 -25.91 -0.94
N ASN A 144 7.89 -25.77 -2.26
CA ASN A 144 8.88 -24.91 -2.91
C ASN A 144 8.80 -23.46 -2.39
N PHE A 145 7.58 -22.93 -2.21
CA PHE A 145 7.39 -21.58 -1.67
C PHE A 145 7.70 -21.49 -0.18
N VAL A 146 7.34 -22.52 0.59
CA VAL A 146 7.58 -22.56 2.03
C VAL A 146 9.08 -22.64 2.31
N VAL A 147 9.77 -23.60 1.70
CA VAL A 147 11.21 -23.80 1.89
C VAL A 147 11.98 -22.58 1.39
N ALA A 148 11.67 -22.03 0.21
CA ALA A 148 12.32 -20.81 -0.27
C ALA A 148 12.17 -19.64 0.70
N LYS A 149 11.00 -19.50 1.35
CA LYS A 149 10.80 -18.44 2.34
C LYS A 149 11.53 -18.69 3.66
N LEU A 150 11.69 -19.95 4.07
CA LEU A 150 12.50 -20.32 5.23
C LEU A 150 13.98 -20.02 4.98
N GLU A 151 14.51 -20.42 3.81
CA GLU A 151 15.89 -20.14 3.40
C GLU A 151 16.18 -18.63 3.35
N GLU A 152 15.27 -17.83 2.77
CA GLU A 152 15.36 -16.37 2.74
C GLU A 152 15.50 -15.78 4.15
N LYS A 153 14.82 -16.40 5.14
CA LYS A 153 14.87 -16.00 6.55
C LYS A 153 16.02 -16.64 7.34
N GLY A 154 16.82 -17.50 6.73
CA GLY A 154 17.87 -18.27 7.40
C GLY A 154 17.34 -19.33 8.36
N TRP A 155 16.12 -19.81 8.13
CA TRP A 155 15.46 -20.84 8.93
C TRP A 155 15.49 -22.20 8.23
N LYS A 156 15.38 -23.26 9.03
CA LYS A 156 15.25 -24.64 8.54
C LYS A 156 13.94 -25.26 9.00
N PRO A 157 13.33 -26.16 8.21
CA PRO A 157 12.21 -26.95 8.67
C PRO A 157 12.59 -27.77 9.92
N SER A 158 11.66 -27.91 10.86
CA SER A 158 11.83 -28.82 12.01
C SER A 158 11.63 -30.27 11.57
N GLN A 159 12.31 -31.19 12.24
CA GLN A 159 12.09 -32.62 12.06
C GLN A 159 10.71 -33.03 12.63
N PRO A 160 10.08 -34.10 12.10
CA PRO A 160 8.81 -34.64 12.61
C PRO A 160 8.86 -35.07 14.08
#